data_AF-A0A5K0WEK3-F1
#
_entry.id   AF-A0A5K0WEK3-F1
#
_cell.length_a   1.000
_cell.length_b   1.000
_cell.length_c   1.000
_cell.angle_alpha   90.00
_cell.angle_beta   90.00
_cell.angle_gamma   90.00
#
_symmetry.space_group_name_H-M   'P 1'
#
loop_
_entity.id
_entity.type
_entity.pdbx_description
1 polymer ?
#
loop_
_entity_poly.entity_id
_entity_poly.type
_entity_poly.pdbx_seq_one_letter_code
_entity_poly.pdbx_strand_id
1 'polypeptide(L)' 'PSIEEFDYPVPKDCSGGNTGVLVNGRELHQKDWDLLVSRGLPTTRDKSYIIEISGKVFDEATGEELDCLGKLAPT' A
#
# COMPACT_ATOMS: atom_id res chain seq x y z
N PRO A 1 20.51 -15.76 -18.39
CA PRO A 1 19.89 -14.48 -18.78
C PRO A 1 19.83 -13.52 -17.59
N SER A 2 20.82 -12.63 -17.49
CA SER A 2 20.85 -11.53 -16.54
C SER A 2 20.45 -10.27 -17.31
N ILE A 3 19.23 -9.79 -17.10
CA ILE A 3 18.79 -8.52 -17.67
C ILE A 3 19.49 -7.40 -16.88
N GLU A 4 20.33 -6.61 -17.57
CA GLU A 4 21.02 -5.43 -17.01
C GLU A 4 20.03 -4.37 -16.48
N GLU A 5 18.79 -4.40 -16.95
CA GLU A 5 17.72 -3.48 -16.52
C GLU A 5 17.30 -3.68 -15.05
N PHE A 6 17.61 -4.84 -14.44
CA PHE A 6 17.41 -5.10 -13.00
C PHE A 6 18.54 -4.55 -12.12
N ASP A 7 19.67 -4.12 -12.70
CA ASP A 7 20.80 -3.56 -11.95
C ASP A 7 20.60 -2.08 -11.62
N TYR A 8 19.66 -1.42 -12.30
CA TYR A 8 19.27 -0.05 -11.98
C TYR A 8 18.33 -0.06 -10.77
N PRO A 9 18.62 0.70 -9.70
CA PRO A 9 17.72 0.82 -8.58
C PRO A 9 16.39 1.39 -9.10
N VAL A 10 15.32 0.63 -8.94
CA VAL A 10 13.97 1.08 -9.27
C VAL A 10 13.75 2.39 -8.52
N PRO A 11 13.44 3.51 -9.20
CA PRO A 11 13.10 4.76 -8.56
C PRO A 11 12.06 4.51 -7.47
N LYS A 12 12.30 5.05 -6.27
CA LYS A 12 11.39 4.90 -5.12
C LYS A 12 9.95 5.30 -5.46
N ASP A 13 9.79 6.16 -6.45
CA ASP A 13 8.53 6.74 -6.92
C ASP A 13 8.05 6.19 -8.28
N CYS A 14 8.43 4.97 -8.68
CA CYS A 14 7.94 4.36 -9.93
C CYS A 14 6.42 4.08 -9.94
N SER A 15 5.74 4.23 -8.81
CA SER A 15 4.30 3.99 -8.65
C SER A 15 3.44 5.20 -9.04
N GLY A 16 4.01 6.40 -9.09
CA GLY A 16 3.30 7.65 -9.45
C GLY A 16 2.19 8.08 -8.49
N GLY A 17 2.04 7.45 -7.32
CA GLY A 17 1.21 7.99 -6.25
C GLY A 17 1.98 9.08 -5.49
N ASN A 18 1.23 9.90 -4.77
CA ASN A 18 1.76 11.00 -3.95
C ASN A 18 1.25 10.86 -2.50
N THR A 19 0.74 9.68 -2.18
CA THR A 19 0.12 9.37 -0.89
C THR A 19 1.17 8.89 0.10
N GLY A 20 2.28 8.30 -0.38
CA GLY A 20 3.32 7.72 0.46
C GLY A 20 2.80 6.54 1.28
N VAL A 21 1.67 5.94 0.88
CA VAL A 21 1.09 4.76 1.53
C VAL A 21 1.23 3.59 0.59
N LEU A 22 1.93 2.55 1.02
CA LEU A 22 2.11 1.33 0.25
C LEU A 22 1.16 0.25 0.77
N VAL A 23 0.61 -0.52 -0.15
CA VAL A 23 -0.23 -1.68 0.12
C VAL A 23 0.29 -2.85 -0.69
N ASN A 24 0.76 -3.90 -0.02
CA ASN A 24 1.35 -5.09 -0.64
C ASN A 24 2.44 -4.72 -1.67
N GLY A 25 3.29 -3.76 -1.32
CA GLY A 25 4.37 -3.25 -2.17
C GLY A 25 3.92 -2.34 -3.33
N ARG A 26 2.65 -1.95 -3.41
CA ARG A 26 2.13 -0.99 -4.41
C ARG A 26 1.64 0.27 -3.73
N GLU A 27 1.98 1.44 -4.27
CA GLU A 27 1.45 2.68 -3.73
C GLU A 27 -0.05 2.79 -3.97
N LEU A 28 -0.77 3.19 -2.92
CA LEU A 28 -2.21 3.34 -2.96
C LEU A 28 -2.61 4.62 -3.70
N HIS A 29 -3.51 4.49 -4.67
CA HIS A 29 -3.98 5.64 -5.44
C HIS A 29 -4.74 6.65 -4.55
N GLN A 30 -4.69 7.94 -4.90
CA GLN A 30 -5.25 9.03 -4.07
C GLN A 30 -6.74 8.85 -3.73
N LYS A 31 -7.54 8.32 -4.66
CA LYS A 31 -8.98 8.07 -4.44
C LYS A 31 -9.21 6.95 -3.43
N ASP A 32 -8.46 5.86 -3.55
CA ASP A 32 -8.55 4.75 -2.62
C ASP A 32 -7.97 5.12 -1.26
N TRP A 33 -6.95 5.98 -1.23
CA TRP A 33 -6.41 6.55 0.01
C TRP A 33 -7.46 7.35 0.75
N ASP A 34 -8.14 8.27 0.08
CA ASP A 34 -9.21 9.07 0.68
C ASP A 34 -10.35 8.18 1.21
N LEU A 35 -10.72 7.13 0.46
CA LEU A 35 -11.71 6.14 0.88
C LEU A 35 -11.26 5.38 2.13
N LEU A 36 -10.03 4.87 2.17
CA LEU A 36 -9.52 4.11 3.30
C LEU A 36 -9.33 5.00 4.53
N VAL A 37 -8.85 6.23 4.35
CA VAL A 37 -8.76 7.25 5.40
C VAL A 37 -10.14 7.51 5.99
N SER A 38 -11.17 7.66 5.15
CA SER A 38 -12.55 7.83 5.62
C SER A 38 -13.08 6.65 6.44
N ARG A 39 -12.52 5.46 6.23
CA ARG A 39 -12.86 4.22 6.97
C ARG A 39 -12.03 4.03 8.24
N GLY A 40 -11.03 4.87 8.48
CA GLY A 40 -10.17 4.80 9.67
C GLY A 40 -8.72 4.41 9.39
N LEU A 41 -8.26 4.41 8.12
CA LEU A 41 -6.84 4.27 7.83
C LEU A 41 -6.06 5.44 8.45
N PRO A 42 -4.98 5.19 9.19
CA PRO A 42 -4.10 6.24 9.65
C PRO A 42 -3.56 7.04 8.45
N THR A 43 -3.72 8.37 8.46
CA THR A 43 -3.15 9.28 7.43
C THR A 43 -1.63 9.44 7.56
N THR A 44 -0.96 8.48 8.20
CA THR A 44 0.49 8.53 8.40
C THR A 44 1.17 8.33 7.06
N ARG A 45 1.96 9.31 6.63
CA ARG A 45 2.79 9.20 5.43
C ARG A 45 3.89 8.17 5.68
N ASP A 46 4.33 7.51 4.61
CA ASP A 46 5.40 6.50 4.63
C ASP A 46 5.04 5.23 5.42
N LYS A 47 3.75 4.86 5.44
CA LYS A 47 3.29 3.58 6.00
C LYS A 47 3.04 2.55 4.92
N SER A 48 3.45 1.33 5.22
CA SER A 48 3.21 0.15 4.41
C SER A 48 2.18 -0.75 5.10
N TYR A 49 1.23 -1.26 4.33
CA TYR A 49 0.22 -2.20 4.77
C TYR A 49 0.27 -3.48 3.93
N ILE A 50 -0.02 -4.63 4.54
CA ILE A 50 -0.10 -5.92 3.88
C ILE A 50 -1.55 -6.37 3.87
N ILE A 51 -2.05 -6.79 2.71
CA ILE A 51 -3.38 -7.37 2.59
C ILE A 51 -3.25 -8.85 2.36
N GLU A 52 -3.84 -9.63 3.26
CA GLU A 52 -3.94 -11.08 3.07
C GLU A 52 -5.04 -11.44 2.07
N ILE A 53 -4.95 -12.64 1.50
CA ILE A 53 -6.00 -13.22 0.64
C ILE A 53 -7.39 -13.27 1.31
N SER A 54 -7.42 -13.24 2.65
CA SER A 54 -8.61 -13.18 3.48
C SER A 54 -9.33 -11.81 3.40
N GLY A 55 -8.63 -10.77 2.91
CA GLY A 55 -9.08 -9.38 2.92
C GLY A 55 -8.73 -8.63 4.21
N LYS A 56 -7.96 -9.25 5.12
CA LYS A 56 -7.42 -8.58 6.31
C LYS A 56 -6.27 -7.66 5.92
N VAL A 57 -6.22 -6.47 6.52
CA VAL A 57 -5.17 -5.49 6.31
C VAL A 57 -4.32 -5.43 7.58
N PHE A 58 -3.00 -5.52 7.42
CA PHE A 58 -2.03 -5.44 8.49
C PHE A 58 -1.08 -4.28 8.25
N ASP A 59 -0.66 -3.60 9.31
CA ASP A 59 0.44 -2.66 9.26
C ASP A 59 1.75 -3.45 9.11
N GLU A 60 2.54 -3.18 8.07
CA GLU A 60 3.81 -3.87 7.83
C GLU A 60 4.87 -3.51 8.87
N ALA A 61 4.79 -2.32 9.47
CA ALA A 61 5.76 -1.85 10.45
C ALA A 61 5.47 -2.37 11.86
N THR A 62 4.19 -2.41 12.27
CA THR A 62 3.79 -2.86 13.62
C THR A 62 3.24 -4.28 13.68
N GLY A 63 2.78 -4.83 12.56
CA GLY A 63 2.06 -6.11 12.51
C GLY A 63 0.63 -6.02 13.04
N GLU A 64 0.10 -4.82 13.29
CA GLU A 64 -1.26 -4.63 13.80
C GLU A 64 -2.30 -4.83 12.69
N GLU A 65 -3.36 -5.57 13.00
CA GLU A 65 -4.50 -5.76 12.11
C GLU A 65 -5.39 -4.51 12.13
N LEU A 66 -5.62 -3.91 10.96
CA LEU A 66 -6.60 -2.85 10.76
C LEU A 66 -7.96 -3.48 10.42
N ASP A 67 -8.68 -3.81 11.47
CA ASP A 67 -10.11 -4.12 11.38
C ASP A 67 -10.85 -2.82 10.97
N CYS A 68 -11.89 -2.92 10.12
CA CYS A 68 -12.71 -1.81 9.57
C CYS A 68 -12.34 -1.19 8.20
N LEU A 69 -11.25 -1.57 7.52
CA LEU A 69 -10.94 -1.00 6.18
C LEU A 69 -11.85 -1.52 5.05
N GLY A 70 -12.62 -2.58 5.31
CA GLY A 70 -13.51 -3.21 4.35
C GLY A 70 -12.77 -3.90 3.21
N LYS A 71 -13.50 -4.68 2.41
CA LYS A 71 -12.91 -5.37 1.25
C LYS A 71 -12.54 -4.34 0.20
N LEU A 72 -11.24 -4.19 -0.08
CA LEU A 72 -10.79 -3.49 -1.29
C LEU A 72 -11.25 -4.33 -2.48
N ALA A 73 -12.10 -3.75 -3.33
CA ALA A 73 -12.56 -4.42 -4.53
C ALA A 73 -11.38 -4.64 -5.49
N PRO A 74 -11.38 -5.71 -6.31
CA PRO A 74 -10.37 -5.89 -7.35
C PRO A 74 -10.63 -4.83 -8.43
N THR A 75 -9.83 -3.77 -8.44
CA THR A 75 -9.72 -2.80 -9.55
C THR A 75 -8.65 -3.21 -10.52
#